data_AF-A0A1S4DFB9-F1
#
_entry.id   AF-A0A1S4DFB9-F1
#
_cell.length_a   1.000
_cell.length_b   1.000
_cell.length_c   1.000
_cell.angle_alpha   90.00
_cell.angle_beta   90.00
_cell.angle_gamma   90.00
#
_symmetry.space_group_name_H-M   'P 1'
#
loop_
_entity.id
_entity.type
_entity.pdbx_description
1 polymer ?
#
loop_
_entity_poly.entity_id
_entity_poly.type
_entity_poly.pdbx_seq_one_letter_code
_entity_poly.pdbx_strand_id
1 'polypeptide(L)'
;MTTKSLNPFTILPEGCISEIISFTTPADAARSSAISKGFKSAAESDVVWDKFLPSDHQDIVSTSVSVVVTDCKKDLYFRLSHSPILLREGRLSFWLDKTSGKKCYLLSARRLVISFSDIQLFWEWISDTDSRYLLCLVKI
;
A
#
# COMPACT_ATOMS: atom_id res chain seq x y z
N MET A 1 -26.28 -16.52 41.36
CA MET A 1 -25.10 -16.84 40.53
C MET A 1 -25.47 -16.64 39.07
N THR A 2 -25.28 -15.44 38.53
CA THR A 2 -25.53 -15.13 37.12
C THR A 2 -24.28 -15.46 36.32
N THR A 3 -24.32 -16.54 35.55
CA THR A 3 -23.32 -16.83 34.53
C THR A 3 -23.45 -15.74 33.45
N LYS A 4 -22.65 -14.68 33.56
CA LYS A 4 -22.41 -13.80 32.41
C LYS A 4 -21.90 -14.71 31.29
N SER A 5 -22.66 -14.82 30.22
CA SER A 5 -22.19 -15.40 28.96
C SER A 5 -20.88 -14.69 28.60
N LEU A 6 -19.76 -15.38 28.86
CA LEU A 6 -18.45 -14.89 28.50
C LEU A 6 -18.38 -15.00 26.98
N ASN A 7 -18.38 -13.86 26.31
CA ASN A 7 -18.13 -13.83 24.88
C ASN A 7 -16.78 -14.54 24.65
N PRO A 8 -16.70 -15.65 23.89
CA PRO A 8 -15.45 -16.40 23.74
C PRO A 8 -14.31 -15.55 23.19
N PHE A 9 -14.62 -14.48 22.46
CA PHE A 9 -13.65 -13.52 21.95
C PHE A 9 -13.12 -12.53 23.01
N THR A 10 -13.74 -12.44 24.19
CA THR A 10 -13.19 -11.69 25.34
C THR A 10 -12.18 -12.51 26.16
N ILE A 11 -12.06 -13.80 25.88
CA ILE A 11 -11.13 -14.72 26.56
C ILE A 11 -9.81 -14.87 25.78
N LEU A 12 -9.83 -14.63 24.47
CA LEU A 12 -8.65 -14.77 23.62
C LEU A 12 -7.58 -13.69 23.95
N PRO A 13 -6.31 -14.07 24.13
CA PRO A 13 -5.22 -13.11 24.23
C PRO A 13 -5.13 -12.23 22.99
N GLU A 14 -4.70 -10.98 23.17
CA GLU A 14 -4.59 -10.00 22.08
C GLU A 14 -3.75 -10.54 20.91
N GLY A 15 -2.62 -11.20 21.19
CA GLY A 15 -1.77 -11.79 20.16
C GLY A 15 -2.47 -12.85 19.30
N CYS A 16 -3.38 -13.64 19.86
CA CYS A 16 -4.17 -14.60 19.08
C CYS A 16 -5.16 -13.87 18.16
N ILE A 17 -5.78 -12.78 18.65
CA ILE A 17 -6.69 -11.96 17.85
C ILE A 17 -5.91 -11.29 16.72
N SER A 18 -4.74 -10.71 17.00
CA SER A 18 -3.85 -10.11 15.99
C SER A 18 -3.45 -11.13 14.93
N GLU A 19 -3.04 -12.33 15.34
CA GLU A 19 -2.64 -13.38 14.41
C GLU A 19 -3.81 -13.78 13.50
N ILE A 20 -5.02 -13.96 14.04
CA ILE A 20 -6.22 -14.25 13.23
C ILE A 20 -6.51 -13.11 12.24
N ILE A 21 -6.51 -11.86 12.72
CA ILE A 21 -6.79 -10.68 11.88
C ILE A 21 -5.75 -10.54 10.77
N SER A 22 -4.49 -10.90 11.02
CA SER A 22 -3.41 -10.82 10.02
C SER A 22 -3.61 -11.73 8.80
N PHE A 23 -4.49 -12.73 8.88
CA PHE A 23 -4.87 -13.60 7.76
C PHE A 23 -6.11 -13.10 6.99
N THR A 24 -6.67 -11.95 7.37
CA THR A 24 -7.82 -11.33 6.70
C THR A 24 -7.38 -10.30 5.67
N THR A 25 -8.31 -9.53 5.11
CA THR A 25 -7.95 -8.39 4.25
C THR A 25 -7.64 -7.14 5.09
N PRO A 26 -6.84 -6.18 4.57
CA PRO A 26 -6.61 -4.89 5.24
C PRO A 26 -7.90 -4.14 5.59
N ALA A 27 -8.93 -4.29 4.75
CA ALA A 27 -10.25 -3.70 4.98
C ALA A 27 -11.02 -4.40 6.11
N ASP A 28 -10.93 -5.73 6.20
CA ASP A 28 -11.50 -6.50 7.31
C ASP A 28 -10.81 -6.15 8.63
N ALA A 29 -9.48 -6.11 8.65
CA ALA A 29 -8.71 -5.70 9.81
C ALA A 29 -9.11 -4.30 10.31
N ALA A 30 -9.22 -3.32 9.40
CA ALA A 30 -9.68 -1.99 9.76
C ALA A 30 -11.09 -1.99 10.38
N ARG A 31 -12.01 -2.79 9.85
CA ARG A 31 -13.38 -2.93 10.40
C ARG A 31 -13.41 -3.65 11.75
N SER A 32 -12.53 -4.63 11.97
CA SER A 32 -12.43 -5.37 13.24
C SER A 32 -12.21 -4.43 14.43
N SER A 33 -11.55 -3.29 14.23
CA SER A 33 -11.32 -2.29 15.28
C SER A 33 -12.60 -1.74 15.93
N ALA A 34 -13.74 -1.80 15.24
CA ALA A 34 -15.02 -1.31 15.75
C ALA A 34 -15.76 -2.30 16.67
N ILE A 35 -15.28 -3.55 16.78
CA ILE A 35 -15.97 -4.62 17.52
C ILE A 35 -15.86 -4.41 19.04
N SER A 36 -14.65 -4.15 19.55
CA SER A 36 -14.38 -3.94 20.98
C SER A 36 -13.00 -3.31 21.19
N LYS A 37 -12.69 -2.87 22.42
CA LYS A 37 -11.36 -2.34 22.76
C LYS A 37 -10.23 -3.34 22.52
N GLY A 38 -10.44 -4.62 22.84
CA GLY A 38 -9.44 -5.67 22.61
C GLY A 38 -9.18 -5.90 21.12
N PHE A 39 -10.25 -5.95 20.32
CA PHE A 39 -10.11 -6.04 18.86
C PHE A 39 -9.48 -4.79 18.26
N LYS A 40 -9.78 -3.60 18.80
CA LYS A 40 -9.13 -2.37 18.37
C LYS A 40 -7.62 -2.45 18.56
N SER A 41 -7.16 -2.80 19.76
CA SER A 41 -5.73 -2.95 20.06
C SER A 41 -5.06 -3.96 19.12
N ALA A 42 -5.66 -5.16 18.99
CA ALA A 42 -5.14 -6.21 18.13
C ALA A 42 -5.11 -5.81 16.64
N ALA A 43 -6.20 -5.24 16.13
CA ALA A 43 -6.34 -4.86 14.72
C ALA A 43 -5.43 -3.70 14.30
N GLU A 44 -5.08 -2.82 15.23
CA GLU A 44 -4.18 -1.69 14.99
C GLU A 44 -2.70 -2.04 15.22
N SER A 45 -2.41 -3.26 15.70
CA SER A 45 -1.05 -3.69 16.00
C SER A 45 -0.18 -3.84 14.74
N ASP A 46 1.10 -3.50 14.86
CA ASP A 46 2.07 -3.67 13.78
C ASP A 46 2.25 -5.13 13.36
N VAL A 47 1.93 -6.11 14.22
CA VAL A 47 1.93 -7.54 13.88
C VAL A 47 0.97 -7.85 12.74
N VAL A 48 -0.21 -7.21 12.73
CA VAL A 48 -1.22 -7.35 11.68
C VAL A 48 -0.72 -6.68 10.40
N TRP A 49 -0.33 -5.41 10.49
CA TRP A 49 -0.03 -4.59 9.32
C TRP A 49 1.29 -4.95 8.65
N ASP A 50 2.22 -5.60 9.36
CA ASP A 50 3.43 -6.17 8.76
C ASP A 50 3.12 -7.26 7.72
N LYS A 51 2.06 -8.06 7.92
CA LYS A 51 1.65 -9.09 6.94
C LYS A 51 0.97 -8.51 5.70
N PHE A 52 0.41 -7.30 5.81
CA PHE A 52 -0.23 -6.60 4.70
C PHE A 52 0.75 -5.75 3.90
N LEU A 53 1.85 -5.34 4.52
CA LEU A 53 2.93 -4.65 3.84
C LEU A 53 3.80 -5.66 3.06
N PRO A 54 4.39 -5.23 1.93
CA PRO A 54 5.42 -6.01 1.30
C PRO A 54 6.62 -6.26 2.22
N SER A 55 7.28 -7.42 2.10
CA SER A 55 8.46 -7.76 2.91
C SER A 55 9.63 -6.79 2.72
N ASP A 56 9.74 -6.18 1.55
CA ASP A 56 10.75 -5.18 1.15
C ASP A 56 10.25 -3.73 1.31
N HIS A 57 9.20 -3.48 2.10
CA HIS A 57 8.65 -2.14 2.29
C HIS A 57 9.70 -1.13 2.78
N GLN A 58 10.65 -1.56 3.62
CA GLN A 58 11.73 -0.70 4.11
C GLN A 58 12.68 -0.25 2.99
N ASP A 59 13.03 -1.16 2.08
CA ASP A 59 13.88 -0.85 0.92
C ASP A 59 13.15 0.07 -0.08
N ILE A 60 11.84 -0.14 -0.25
CA ILE A 60 11.01 0.69 -1.10
C ILE A 60 10.97 2.13 -0.55
N VAL A 61 10.76 2.29 0.76
CA VAL A 61 10.73 3.59 1.43
C VAL A 61 12.11 4.25 1.46
N SER A 62 13.20 3.50 1.60
CA SER A 62 14.55 4.08 1.56
C SER A 62 14.93 4.57 0.16
N THR A 63 14.39 3.94 -0.89
CA THR A 63 14.62 4.31 -2.29
C THR A 63 13.73 5.45 -2.77
N SER A 64 12.75 5.89 -1.96
CA SER A 64 11.81 6.93 -2.38
C SER A 64 12.43 8.32 -2.37
N VAL A 65 12.05 9.14 -3.35
CA VAL A 65 12.55 10.51 -3.51
C VAL A 65 12.02 11.42 -2.40
N SER A 66 10.84 11.10 -1.85
CA SER A 66 10.25 11.80 -0.70
C SER A 66 10.54 11.02 0.57
N VAL A 67 10.78 11.73 1.68
CA VAL A 67 10.78 11.10 3.01
C VAL A 67 9.36 10.63 3.32
N VAL A 68 9.21 9.35 3.68
CA VAL A 68 7.97 8.79 4.20
C VAL A 68 8.18 8.51 5.68
N VAL A 69 7.63 9.37 6.54
CA VAL A 69 7.66 9.19 8.00
C VAL A 69 6.27 8.79 8.45
N THR A 70 6.16 7.69 9.19
CA THR A 70 4.91 7.18 9.76
C THR A 70 5.16 6.60 11.13
N ASP A 71 4.20 6.79 12.04
CA ASP A 71 4.32 6.38 13.44
C ASP A 71 4.04 4.89 13.66
N CYS A 72 3.29 4.25 12.74
CA CYS A 72 3.00 2.82 12.78
C CYS A 72 2.85 2.22 11.36
N LYS A 73 2.89 0.89 11.24
CA LYS A 73 2.81 0.18 9.96
C LYS A 73 1.44 0.32 9.28
N LYS A 74 0.39 0.49 10.06
CA LYS A 74 -0.95 0.80 9.56
C LYS A 74 -0.95 2.11 8.76
N ASP A 75 -0.37 3.16 9.33
CA ASP A 75 -0.28 4.46 8.67
C ASP A 75 0.59 4.40 7.42
N LEU A 76 1.68 3.62 7.46
CA LEU A 76 2.49 3.33 6.27
C LEU A 76 1.66 2.70 5.16
N TYR A 77 0.87 1.67 5.46
CA TYR A 77 -0.01 1.03 4.48
C TYR A 77 -1.00 2.03 3.87
N PHE A 78 -1.66 2.83 4.71
CA PHE A 78 -2.61 3.84 4.23
C PHE A 78 -1.92 4.92 3.40
N ARG A 79 -0.72 5.36 3.78
CA ARG A 79 0.05 6.36 3.04
C ARG A 79 0.43 5.83 1.65
N LEU A 80 0.95 4.61 1.58
CA LEU A 80 1.36 3.98 0.33
C LEU A 80 0.16 3.63 -0.58
N SER A 81 -1.02 3.40 -0.03
CA SER A 81 -2.22 3.08 -0.81
C SER A 81 -3.00 4.31 -1.28
N HIS A 82 -2.89 5.45 -0.60
CA HIS A 82 -3.56 6.70 -0.98
C HIS A 82 -2.71 7.62 -1.85
N SER A 83 -1.40 7.56 -1.69
CA SER A 83 -0.49 8.49 -2.35
C SER A 83 0.67 7.73 -2.96
N PRO A 84 0.71 7.61 -4.30
CA PRO A 84 1.83 6.95 -4.94
C PRO A 84 3.12 7.73 -4.66
N ILE A 85 4.17 7.01 -4.32
CA ILE A 85 5.51 7.56 -4.08
C ILE A 85 6.38 7.40 -5.33
N LEU A 86 7.30 8.33 -5.50
CA LEU A 86 8.25 8.32 -6.62
C LEU A 86 9.52 7.57 -6.21
N LEU A 87 9.90 6.59 -7.02
CA LEU A 87 11.11 5.79 -6.90
C LEU A 87 12.03 6.05 -8.09
N ARG A 88 13.32 5.70 -7.95
CA ARG A 88 14.30 5.66 -9.05
C ARG A 88 14.34 6.98 -9.85
N GLU A 89 14.64 8.08 -9.17
CA GLU A 89 14.72 9.44 -9.75
C GLU A 89 13.41 9.89 -10.42
N GLY A 90 12.28 9.48 -9.85
CA GLY A 90 10.95 9.84 -10.36
C GLY A 90 10.48 9.07 -11.57
N ARG A 91 11.28 8.15 -12.14
CA ARG A 91 10.89 7.37 -13.34
C ARG A 91 9.92 6.22 -13.06
N LEU A 92 9.64 5.93 -11.79
CA LEU A 92 8.75 4.87 -11.35
C LEU A 92 7.86 5.41 -10.22
N SER A 93 6.54 5.28 -10.35
CA SER A 93 5.61 5.52 -9.25
C SER A 93 5.22 4.17 -8.64
N PHE A 94 5.14 4.14 -7.32
CA PHE A 94 4.75 2.96 -6.57
C PHE A 94 3.62 3.29 -5.61
N TRP A 95 2.65 2.39 -5.49
CA TRP A 95 1.60 2.43 -4.46
C TRP A 95 1.14 1.01 -4.13
N LEU A 96 0.35 0.88 -3.07
CA LEU A 96 -0.32 -0.38 -2.74
C LEU A 96 -1.76 -0.37 -3.23
N ASP A 97 -2.21 -1.49 -3.79
CA ASP A 97 -3.64 -1.70 -4.00
C ASP A 97 -4.36 -1.69 -2.66
N LYS A 98 -5.38 -0.84 -2.53
CA LYS A 98 -6.08 -0.60 -1.26
C LYS A 98 -6.70 -1.87 -0.68
N THR A 99 -7.20 -2.76 -1.56
CA THR A 99 -7.97 -3.94 -1.15
C THR A 99 -7.10 -5.15 -0.87
N SER A 100 -6.10 -5.38 -1.72
CA SER A 100 -5.28 -6.60 -1.70
C SER A 100 -3.89 -6.39 -1.09
N GLY A 101 -3.45 -5.14 -0.88
CA GLY A 101 -2.10 -4.83 -0.43
C GLY A 101 -1.02 -5.17 -1.45
N LYS A 102 -1.40 -5.52 -2.68
CA LYS A 102 -0.44 -5.85 -3.74
C LYS A 102 0.30 -4.61 -4.20
N LYS A 103 1.55 -4.82 -4.60
CA LYS A 103 2.40 -3.77 -5.19
C LYS A 103 1.83 -3.33 -6.54
N CYS A 104 1.68 -2.03 -6.71
CA CYS A 104 1.33 -1.41 -7.98
C CYS A 104 2.44 -0.47 -8.42
N TYR A 105 2.71 -0.47 -9.73
CA TYR A 105 3.74 0.35 -10.34
C TYR A 105 3.20 1.06 -11.55
N LEU A 106 3.62 2.32 -11.73
CA LEU A 106 3.44 3.06 -12.97
C LEU A 106 4.83 3.48 -13.45
N LEU A 107 5.17 3.05 -14.66
CA LEU A 107 6.44 3.33 -15.28
C LEU A 107 6.33 4.60 -16.12
N SER A 108 7.27 5.52 -15.97
CA SER A 108 7.38 6.62 -16.93
C SER A 108 7.73 6.07 -18.30
N ALA A 109 7.09 6.59 -19.35
CA ALA A 109 7.44 6.23 -20.73
C ALA A 109 8.91 6.55 -21.07
N ARG A 110 9.57 7.48 -20.35
CA ARG A 110 11.02 7.74 -20.48
C ARG A 110 11.93 6.61 -20.00
N ARG A 111 11.39 5.65 -19.23
CA ARG A 111 12.11 4.46 -18.77
C ARG A 111 11.91 3.27 -19.71
N LEU A 112 10.96 3.36 -20.64
CA LEU A 112 10.78 2.36 -21.68
C LEU A 112 11.77 2.65 -22.81
N VAL A 113 12.50 1.63 -23.24
CA VAL A 113 13.24 1.67 -24.51
C VAL A 113 12.22 1.38 -25.60
N ILE A 114 11.78 2.42 -26.29
CA ILE A 114 10.88 2.30 -27.44
C ILE A 114 11.74 2.33 -28.70
N SER A 115 11.60 1.33 -29.56
CA SER A 115 12.30 1.32 -30.84
C SER A 115 12.01 2.59 -31.63
N PHE A 116 13.04 3.13 -32.26
CA PHE A 116 13.05 4.40 -32.95
C PHE A 116 12.91 5.65 -32.07
N SER A 117 12.70 5.60 -30.74
CA SER A 117 12.38 6.75 -29.84
C SER A 117 13.16 8.08 -30.02
N ASP A 118 14.30 8.05 -30.72
CA ASP A 118 15.11 9.16 -31.21
C ASP A 118 14.55 9.90 -32.45
N ILE A 119 13.73 9.26 -33.28
CA ILE A 119 13.12 9.81 -34.50
C ILE A 119 11.74 10.44 -34.22
N GLN A 120 11.72 11.72 -33.86
CA GLN A 120 10.52 12.51 -33.49
C GLN A 120 9.35 12.53 -34.51
N LEU A 121 9.52 11.95 -35.70
CA LEU A 121 8.45 11.78 -36.69
C LEU A 121 7.38 10.75 -36.29
N PHE A 122 7.70 9.79 -35.41
CA PHE A 122 6.83 8.63 -35.14
C PHE A 122 6.12 8.66 -33.77
N TRP A 123 6.46 9.57 -32.86
CA TRP A 123 5.72 9.78 -31.61
C TRP A 123 5.75 11.24 -31.17
N GLU A 124 4.80 11.55 -30.32
CA GLU A 124 4.74 12.80 -29.58
C GLU A 124 4.60 12.53 -28.09
N TRP A 125 5.23 13.38 -27.28
CA TRP A 125 5.06 13.38 -25.84
C TRP A 125 3.85 14.22 -25.48
N ILE A 126 2.84 13.60 -24.88
CA ILE A 126 1.62 14.28 -24.46
C ILE A 126 1.57 14.30 -22.94
N SER A 127 1.28 15.47 -22.39
CA SER A 127 0.95 15.62 -20.97
C SER A 127 -0.52 15.31 -20.77
N ASP A 128 -0.81 14.28 -19.99
CA ASP A 128 -2.15 14.02 -19.49
C ASP A 128 -2.26 14.60 -18.08
N THR A 129 -3.33 15.36 -17.81
CA THR A 129 -3.57 16.00 -16.51
C THR A 129 -3.81 14.99 -15.39
N ASP A 130 -4.30 13.79 -15.72
CA ASP A 130 -4.49 12.69 -14.75
C ASP A 130 -3.22 11.84 -14.56
N SER A 131 -2.25 11.95 -15.47
CA SER A 131 -0.98 11.26 -15.38
C SER A 131 0.08 12.15 -14.76
N ARG A 132 0.76 11.66 -13.72
CA ARG A 132 1.96 12.32 -13.19
C ARG A 132 3.19 12.19 -14.11
N TYR A 133 3.01 11.56 -15.27
CA TYR A 133 4.05 11.35 -16.28
C TYR A 133 3.59 11.81 -17.66
N LEU A 134 4.53 12.29 -18.46
CA LEU A 134 4.35 12.42 -19.91
C LEU A 134 4.14 11.03 -20.51
N LEU A 135 3.06 10.89 -21.27
CA LEU A 135 2.74 9.70 -22.06
C LEU A 135 3.42 9.79 -23.42
N CYS A 136 3.89 8.66 -23.94
CA CYS A 136 4.37 8.54 -25.31
C CYS A 136 3.20 8.04 -26.18
N LEU A 137 2.80 8.83 -27.18
CA LEU A 137 1.78 8.44 -28.15
C LEU A 137 2.42 8.20 -29.51
N VAL A 138 2.25 7.00 -30.06
CA VAL A 138 2.70 6.64 -31.41
C VAL A 138 1.71 7.22 -32.41
N LYS A 139 2.21 8.04 -33.34
CA LYS A 139 1.42 8.53 -34.48
C LYS A 139 1.41 7.42 -35.53
N ILE A 140 0.31 6.68 -35.63
CA ILE A 140 0.04 5.73 -36.73
C ILE A 140 -0.49 6.51 -37.92
#